data_AF-F7X4H8-F1
#
_entry.id   AF-F7X4H8-F1
#
_cell.length_a   1.000
_cell.length_b   1.000
_cell.length_c   1.000
_cell.angle_alpha   90.00
_cell.angle_beta   90.00
_cell.angle_gamma   90.00
#
_symmetry.space_group_name_H-M   'P 1'
#
loop_
_entity.id
_entity.type
_entity.pdbx_description
1 polymer ?
#
loop_
_entity_poly.entity_id
_entity_poly.type
_entity_poly.pdbx_seq_one_letter_code
_entity_poly.pdbx_strand_id
1 'polypeptide(L)'
;MFLVSKIFWLVAQPLSLAFLALVVGVLLMLGRFRRSGGTLSAFGLAVLFVTLFTTAGSYFLQILEDRFPRPTPEPTELACIIVLGGAFENVVMASRGGMELNQAAERFVETLRLAQAYPQARILVSGGDGSLSGIYEGDAHASENFFGTFGIGSDRLIREGESRTTFENARYTRDLLAKNGLERCALVTSAYHMPRSIGLFRANGMEVTPWPTDYRTSGKVRLGFDFTSPRSTPNWRRRPPRSGPGSLPIISSAGRRRCCRGSLPHVFFNRLRLEETCSQAEQPCRSSNSSTMRASQSLRRRARCRPPASSSTSSAICFSLPRPVLAAAPSATSFSARRRCSGW
;
A
#
# COMPACT_ATOMS: atom_id res chain seq x y z
N MET A 1 -13.62 -22.96 -7.66
CA MET A 1 -14.43 -21.76 -7.33
C MET A 1 -13.79 -20.45 -7.78
N PHE A 2 -12.48 -20.24 -7.58
CA PHE A 2 -11.77 -19.02 -8.01
C PHE A 2 -11.94 -18.66 -9.49
N LEU A 3 -11.69 -19.61 -10.42
CA LEU A 3 -11.76 -19.37 -11.86
C LEU A 3 -13.18 -18.98 -12.35
N VAL A 4 -14.21 -19.67 -11.84
CA VAL A 4 -15.62 -19.39 -12.18
C VAL A 4 -15.99 -17.96 -11.76
N SER A 5 -15.56 -17.54 -10.56
CA SER A 5 -15.82 -16.16 -10.10
C SER A 5 -15.17 -15.12 -11.04
N LYS A 6 -13.95 -15.36 -11.52
CA LYS A 6 -13.24 -14.44 -12.43
C LYS A 6 -13.92 -14.34 -13.80
N ILE A 7 -14.36 -15.46 -14.38
CA ILE A 7 -15.09 -15.48 -15.67
C ILE A 7 -16.44 -14.77 -15.52
N PHE A 8 -17.17 -15.05 -14.44
CA PHE A 8 -18.43 -14.38 -14.15
C PHE A 8 -18.24 -12.86 -14.07
N TRP A 9 -17.24 -12.40 -13.31
CA TRP A 9 -16.95 -10.96 -13.19
C TRP A 9 -16.50 -10.32 -14.50
N LEU A 10 -15.81 -11.05 -15.39
CA LEU A 10 -15.45 -10.55 -16.71
C LEU A 10 -16.69 -10.26 -17.57
N VAL A 11 -17.70 -11.16 -17.54
CA VAL A 11 -18.94 -11.02 -18.31
C VAL A 11 -19.88 -9.99 -17.67
N ALA A 12 -19.93 -9.94 -16.33
CA ALA A 12 -20.80 -9.04 -15.58
C ALA A 12 -20.35 -7.56 -15.61
N GLN A 13 -19.14 -7.25 -16.11
CA GLN A 13 -18.69 -5.88 -16.28
C GLN A 13 -19.62 -5.12 -17.23
N PRO A 14 -20.06 -3.88 -16.90
CA PRO A 14 -20.98 -3.11 -17.74
C PRO A 14 -20.50 -2.97 -19.20
N LEU A 15 -19.19 -2.80 -19.39
CA LEU A 15 -18.59 -2.68 -20.71
C LEU A 15 -18.62 -4.00 -21.50
N SER A 16 -18.35 -5.13 -20.84
CA SER A 16 -18.45 -6.46 -21.44
C SER A 16 -19.89 -6.80 -21.80
N LEU A 17 -20.84 -6.49 -20.92
CA LEU A 17 -22.27 -6.68 -21.16
C LEU A 17 -22.75 -5.85 -22.36
N ALA A 18 -22.35 -4.58 -22.42
CA ALA A 18 -22.67 -3.71 -23.54
C ALA A 18 -22.05 -4.23 -24.86
N PHE A 19 -20.77 -4.63 -24.83
CA PHE A 19 -20.09 -5.19 -25.99
C PHE A 19 -20.76 -6.47 -26.48
N LEU A 20 -21.05 -7.43 -25.59
CA LEU A 20 -21.72 -8.67 -25.95
C LEU A 20 -23.14 -8.43 -26.48
N ALA A 21 -23.89 -7.51 -25.86
CA ALA A 21 -25.22 -7.12 -26.34
C ALA A 21 -25.16 -6.52 -27.76
N LEU A 22 -24.16 -5.69 -28.04
CA LEU A 22 -23.95 -5.12 -29.37
C LEU A 22 -23.60 -6.20 -30.40
N VAL A 23 -22.64 -7.07 -30.10
CA VAL A 23 -22.20 -8.16 -31.01
C VAL A 23 -23.37 -9.11 -31.31
N VAL A 24 -24.03 -9.61 -30.28
CA VAL A 24 -25.18 -10.52 -30.44
C VAL A 24 -26.34 -9.80 -31.16
N GLY A 25 -26.59 -8.53 -30.82
CA GLY A 25 -27.62 -7.73 -31.46
C GLY A 25 -27.39 -7.56 -32.96
N VAL A 26 -26.17 -7.27 -33.38
CA VAL A 26 -25.78 -7.17 -34.80
C VAL A 26 -25.93 -8.51 -35.51
N LEU A 27 -25.46 -9.61 -34.92
CA LEU A 27 -25.61 -10.95 -35.51
C LEU A 27 -27.08 -11.35 -35.70
N LEU A 28 -27.95 -11.04 -34.73
CA LEU A 28 -29.39 -11.28 -34.84
C LEU A 28 -30.05 -10.43 -35.93
N MET A 29 -29.57 -9.20 -36.15
CA MET A 29 -30.02 -8.32 -37.24
C MET A 29 -29.57 -8.79 -38.62
N LEU A 30 -28.36 -9.35 -38.73
CA LEU A 30 -27.84 -9.96 -39.96
C LEU A 30 -28.55 -11.27 -40.33
N GLY A 31 -29.10 -11.97 -39.34
CA GLY A 31 -30.03 -13.07 -39.55
C GLY A 31 -31.43 -12.60 -39.95
N ARG A 32 -32.46 -13.21 -39.35
CA ARG A 32 -33.88 -12.87 -39.59
C ARG A 32 -34.57 -12.20 -38.39
N PHE A 33 -33.85 -11.99 -37.29
CA PHE A 33 -34.40 -11.52 -36.00
C PHE A 33 -34.17 -10.01 -35.80
N ARG A 34 -34.50 -9.20 -36.80
CA ARG A 34 -34.15 -7.77 -36.85
C ARG A 34 -34.68 -6.98 -35.64
N ARG A 35 -35.90 -7.27 -35.19
CA ARG A 35 -36.50 -6.60 -34.02
C ARG A 35 -35.73 -6.91 -32.74
N SER A 36 -35.52 -8.19 -32.44
CA SER A 36 -34.79 -8.65 -31.26
C SER A 36 -33.33 -8.16 -31.25
N GLY A 37 -32.67 -8.20 -32.41
CA GLY A 37 -31.32 -7.69 -32.56
C GLY A 37 -31.25 -6.18 -32.33
N GLY A 38 -32.18 -5.41 -32.90
CA GLY A 38 -32.28 -3.96 -32.69
C GLY A 38 -32.52 -3.59 -31.22
N THR A 39 -33.41 -4.29 -30.52
CA THR A 39 -33.65 -4.06 -29.08
C THR A 39 -32.42 -4.36 -28.23
N LEU A 40 -31.69 -5.43 -28.53
CA LEU A 40 -30.49 -5.81 -27.78
C LEU A 40 -29.33 -4.84 -28.05
N SER A 41 -29.15 -4.39 -29.29
CA SER A 41 -28.18 -3.35 -29.62
C SER A 41 -28.54 -2.01 -28.96
N ALA A 42 -29.82 -1.62 -28.94
CA ALA A 42 -30.29 -0.42 -28.25
C ALA A 42 -30.01 -0.49 -26.74
N PHE A 43 -30.21 -1.66 -26.12
CA PHE A 43 -29.83 -1.89 -24.72
C PHE A 43 -28.32 -1.71 -24.50
N GLY A 44 -27.47 -2.30 -25.34
CA GLY A 44 -26.02 -2.12 -25.26
C GLY A 44 -25.60 -0.65 -25.40
N LEU A 45 -26.18 0.08 -26.35
CA LEU A 45 -25.96 1.52 -26.51
C LEU A 45 -26.44 2.32 -25.30
N ALA A 46 -27.57 1.97 -24.69
CA ALA A 46 -28.07 2.63 -23.49
C ALA A 46 -27.12 2.42 -22.30
N VAL A 47 -26.57 1.20 -22.12
CA VAL A 47 -25.56 0.93 -21.09
C VAL A 47 -24.29 1.76 -21.33
N LEU A 48 -23.81 1.85 -22.57
CA LEU A 48 -22.69 2.73 -22.91
C LEU A 48 -23.01 4.20 -22.65
N PHE A 49 -24.21 4.64 -23.02
CA PHE A 49 -24.64 6.01 -22.81
C PHE A 49 -24.62 6.38 -21.32
N VAL A 50 -25.24 5.55 -20.47
CA VAL A 50 -25.27 5.75 -19.02
C VAL A 50 -23.86 5.74 -18.43
N THR A 51 -23.01 4.79 -18.85
CA THR A 51 -21.65 4.66 -18.29
C THR A 51 -20.67 5.74 -18.74
N LEU A 52 -20.81 6.29 -19.95
CA LEU A 52 -19.88 7.29 -20.50
C LEU A 52 -20.36 8.74 -20.33
N PHE A 53 -21.67 9.00 -20.34
CA PHE A 53 -22.23 10.36 -20.42
C PHE A 53 -23.03 10.76 -19.18
N THR A 54 -23.03 9.96 -18.11
CA THR A 54 -23.73 10.29 -16.87
C THR A 54 -22.86 10.07 -15.64
N THR A 55 -23.20 10.75 -14.55
CA THR A 55 -22.57 10.59 -13.24
C THR A 55 -23.08 9.37 -12.46
N ALA A 56 -23.87 8.48 -13.07
CA ALA A 56 -24.47 7.33 -12.40
C ALA A 56 -23.43 6.45 -11.69
N GLY A 57 -22.30 6.17 -12.36
CA GLY A 57 -21.21 5.38 -11.78
C GLY A 57 -20.65 6.01 -10.50
N SER A 58 -20.26 7.29 -10.56
CA SER A 58 -19.74 8.02 -9.39
C SER A 58 -20.80 8.19 -8.29
N TYR A 59 -22.08 8.33 -8.65
CA TYR A 59 -23.16 8.43 -7.67
C TYR A 59 -23.34 7.14 -6.88
N PHE A 60 -23.40 5.98 -7.55
CA PHE A 60 -23.47 4.69 -6.86
C PHE A 60 -22.19 4.36 -6.10
N LEU A 61 -21.03 4.78 -6.61
CA LEU A 61 -19.77 4.64 -5.91
C LEU A 61 -19.78 5.41 -4.59
N GLN A 62 -20.26 6.66 -4.61
CA GLN A 62 -20.40 7.47 -3.40
C GLN A 62 -21.26 6.78 -2.34
N ILE A 63 -22.38 6.15 -2.72
CA ILE A 63 -23.24 5.43 -1.76
C ILE A 63 -22.46 4.33 -1.01
N LEU A 64 -21.52 3.67 -1.68
CA LEU A 64 -20.65 2.68 -1.04
C LEU A 64 -19.64 3.33 -0.10
N GLU A 65 -19.06 4.45 -0.52
CA GLU A 65 -18.05 5.21 0.24
C GLU A 65 -18.62 5.87 1.50
N ASP A 66 -19.85 6.38 1.44
CA ASP A 66 -20.52 7.09 2.54
C ASP A 66 -21.07 6.12 3.61
N ARG A 67 -21.13 4.81 3.33
CA ARG A 67 -21.74 3.82 4.23
C ARG A 67 -20.96 3.62 5.54
N PHE A 68 -19.65 3.83 5.50
CA PHE A 68 -18.79 3.75 6.67
C PHE A 68 -17.94 5.03 6.72
N PRO A 69 -18.20 5.95 7.66
CA PRO A 69 -17.35 7.12 7.84
C PRO A 69 -16.07 6.76 8.62
N ARG A 70 -15.03 7.59 8.49
CA ARG A 70 -13.89 7.52 9.42
C ARG A 70 -14.34 7.92 10.83
N PRO A 71 -13.79 7.31 11.90
CA PRO A 71 -14.07 7.73 13.27
C PRO A 71 -13.65 9.18 13.50
N THR A 72 -14.54 9.98 14.06
CA THR A 72 -14.28 11.36 14.51
C THR A 72 -14.90 11.56 15.88
N PRO A 73 -14.11 11.74 16.96
CA PRO A 73 -12.64 11.80 16.98
C PRO A 73 -11.96 10.46 16.64
N GLU A 74 -10.67 10.52 16.26
CA GLU A 74 -9.86 9.30 16.11
C GLU A 74 -9.76 8.57 17.47
N PRO A 75 -9.70 7.22 17.50
CA PRO A 75 -9.59 6.46 18.74
C PRO A 75 -8.33 6.85 19.52
N THR A 76 -8.40 6.88 20.85
CA THR A 76 -7.23 7.21 21.68
C THR A 76 -6.13 6.17 21.56
N GLU A 77 -6.49 4.90 21.38
CA GLU A 77 -5.56 3.79 21.27
C GLU A 77 -6.00 2.78 20.20
N LEU A 78 -5.03 2.20 19.51
CA LEU A 78 -5.20 1.07 18.59
C LEU A 78 -4.11 0.05 18.89
N ALA A 79 -4.48 -1.22 19.09
CA ALA A 79 -3.46 -2.27 19.24
C ALA A 79 -2.89 -2.70 17.88
N CYS A 80 -3.65 -2.48 16.81
CA CYS A 80 -3.34 -2.98 15.48
C CYS A 80 -3.96 -2.14 14.37
N ILE A 81 -3.31 -2.15 13.21
CA ILE A 81 -3.80 -1.58 11.96
C ILE A 81 -3.75 -2.69 10.91
N ILE A 82 -4.90 -3.08 10.40
CA ILE A 82 -5.05 -4.09 9.36
C ILE A 82 -5.16 -3.35 8.03
N VAL A 83 -4.24 -3.58 7.11
CA VAL A 83 -4.31 -3.01 5.76
C VAL A 83 -4.58 -4.10 4.74
N LEU A 84 -5.63 -3.93 3.93
CA LEU A 84 -5.94 -4.83 2.84
C LEU A 84 -5.13 -4.45 1.59
N GLY A 85 -4.37 -5.41 1.07
CA GLY A 85 -3.50 -5.28 -0.11
C GLY A 85 -4.25 -5.00 -1.42
N GLY A 86 -3.50 -4.99 -2.51
CA GLY A 86 -3.89 -4.59 -3.86
C GLY A 86 -3.37 -3.21 -4.28
N ALA A 87 -2.35 -2.66 -3.60
CA ALA A 87 -1.81 -1.34 -3.88
C ALA A 87 -0.49 -1.36 -4.67
N PHE A 88 0.21 -2.48 -4.68
CA PHE A 88 1.50 -2.63 -5.36
C PHE A 88 1.34 -3.19 -6.76
N GLU A 89 2.11 -2.64 -7.71
CA GLU A 89 2.22 -3.16 -9.07
C GLU A 89 3.30 -4.25 -9.15
N ASN A 90 3.02 -5.42 -8.54
CA ASN A 90 4.01 -6.49 -8.34
C ASN A 90 4.69 -6.96 -9.64
N VAL A 91 3.97 -6.94 -10.78
CA VAL A 91 4.52 -7.28 -12.10
C VAL A 91 5.55 -6.24 -12.57
N VAL A 92 5.25 -4.96 -12.36
CA VAL A 92 6.13 -3.86 -12.75
C VAL A 92 7.36 -3.85 -11.84
N MET A 93 7.17 -4.01 -10.53
CA MET A 93 8.28 -4.11 -9.57
C MET A 93 9.20 -5.29 -9.87
N ALA A 94 8.66 -6.47 -10.18
CA ALA A 94 9.46 -7.64 -10.54
C ALA A 94 10.25 -7.46 -11.84
N SER A 95 9.72 -6.70 -12.80
CA SER A 95 10.35 -6.53 -14.13
C SER A 95 11.26 -5.32 -14.24
N ARG A 96 10.97 -4.24 -13.52
CA ARG A 96 11.68 -2.95 -13.62
C ARG A 96 12.38 -2.54 -12.33
N GLY A 97 12.15 -3.24 -11.23
CA GLY A 97 12.58 -2.82 -9.90
C GLY A 97 11.77 -1.60 -9.40
N GLY A 98 12.22 -1.04 -8.27
CA GLY A 98 11.58 0.14 -7.66
C GLY A 98 10.35 -0.20 -6.80
N MET A 99 9.68 0.85 -6.33
CA MET A 99 8.41 0.76 -5.60
C MET A 99 7.31 1.41 -6.45
N GLU A 100 6.55 0.58 -7.14
CA GLU A 100 5.48 1.03 -8.04
C GLU A 100 4.13 0.76 -7.40
N LEU A 101 3.33 1.81 -7.27
CA LEU A 101 2.02 1.77 -6.65
C LEU A 101 0.94 2.07 -7.68
N ASN A 102 -0.23 1.47 -7.50
CA ASN A 102 -1.41 1.75 -8.30
C ASN A 102 -2.33 2.76 -7.60
N GLN A 103 -3.54 2.90 -8.11
CA GLN A 103 -4.51 3.87 -7.58
C GLN A 103 -4.96 3.59 -6.14
N ALA A 104 -4.60 2.46 -5.51
CA ALA A 104 -4.92 2.14 -4.13
C ALA A 104 -3.77 2.44 -3.14
N ALA A 105 -2.74 3.20 -3.58
CA ALA A 105 -1.59 3.61 -2.79
C ALA A 105 -1.96 4.22 -1.42
N GLU A 106 -3.07 4.96 -1.36
CA GLU A 106 -3.56 5.67 -0.17
C GLU A 106 -3.87 4.72 0.99
N ARG A 107 -4.07 3.41 0.74
CA ARG A 107 -4.17 2.40 1.80
C ARG A 107 -2.89 2.28 2.62
N PHE A 108 -1.76 2.24 1.95
CA PHE A 108 -0.45 2.11 2.61
C PHE A 108 0.04 3.44 3.16
N VAL A 109 -0.22 4.54 2.44
CA VAL A 109 0.11 5.89 2.94
C VAL A 109 -0.69 6.22 4.21
N GLU A 110 -1.99 5.92 4.25
CA GLU A 110 -2.79 6.15 5.46
C GLU A 110 -2.38 5.20 6.59
N THR A 111 -2.05 3.95 6.28
CA THR A 111 -1.52 3.01 7.27
C THR A 111 -0.20 3.50 7.86
N LEU A 112 0.67 4.11 7.05
CA LEU A 112 1.91 4.72 7.52
C LEU A 112 1.62 5.90 8.47
N ARG A 113 0.67 6.79 8.11
CA ARG A 113 0.24 7.89 8.99
C ARG A 113 -0.26 7.36 10.34
N LEU A 114 -1.10 6.32 10.33
CA LEU A 114 -1.58 5.67 11.54
C LEU A 114 -0.45 5.02 12.33
N ALA A 115 0.49 4.35 11.67
CA ALA A 115 1.62 3.71 12.35
C ALA A 115 2.53 4.71 13.07
N GLN A 116 2.62 5.95 12.56
CA GLN A 116 3.31 7.06 13.20
C GLN A 116 2.49 7.66 14.36
N ALA A 117 1.17 7.80 14.19
CA ALA A 117 0.27 8.30 15.24
C ALA A 117 0.09 7.32 16.41
N TYR A 118 0.18 6.01 16.13
CA TYR A 118 0.07 4.93 17.11
C TYR A 118 1.36 4.08 17.10
N PRO A 119 2.45 4.52 17.74
CA PRO A 119 3.75 3.83 17.69
C PRO A 119 3.74 2.41 18.24
N GLN A 120 2.80 2.09 19.13
CA GLN A 120 2.64 0.76 19.73
C GLN A 120 1.77 -0.19 18.89
N ALA A 121 1.03 0.33 17.90
CA ALA A 121 0.17 -0.51 17.08
C ALA A 121 1.00 -1.42 16.15
N ARG A 122 0.63 -2.69 16.05
CA ARG A 122 1.19 -3.60 15.05
C ARG A 122 0.45 -3.46 13.72
N ILE A 123 1.15 -3.61 12.60
CA ILE A 123 0.55 -3.51 11.27
C ILE A 123 0.38 -4.92 10.72
N LEU A 124 -0.85 -5.32 10.45
CA LEU A 124 -1.16 -6.58 9.76
C LEU A 124 -1.48 -6.28 8.30
N VAL A 125 -0.63 -6.75 7.40
CA VAL A 125 -0.82 -6.64 5.95
C VAL A 125 -1.50 -7.92 5.46
N SER A 126 -2.75 -7.81 5.00
CA SER A 126 -3.50 -8.93 4.43
C SER A 126 -3.66 -8.79 2.93
N GLY A 127 -3.03 -9.69 2.19
CA GLY A 127 -3.06 -9.72 0.73
C GLY A 127 -2.05 -10.71 0.19
N GLY A 128 -2.51 -11.94 -0.06
CA GLY A 128 -1.77 -12.90 -0.87
C GLY A 128 -1.92 -12.66 -2.38
N ASP A 129 -1.42 -13.58 -3.20
CA ASP A 129 -1.46 -13.46 -4.66
C ASP A 129 -2.86 -13.76 -5.22
N GLY A 130 -3.60 -12.70 -5.57
CA GLY A 130 -4.90 -12.76 -6.25
C GLY A 130 -4.83 -12.87 -7.78
N SER A 131 -3.62 -13.00 -8.35
CA SER A 131 -3.39 -13.19 -9.78
C SER A 131 -3.69 -14.63 -10.21
N LEU A 132 -3.94 -14.82 -11.50
CA LEU A 132 -4.11 -16.16 -12.08
C LEU A 132 -2.78 -16.92 -12.18
N SER A 133 -1.64 -16.20 -12.25
CA SER A 133 -0.33 -16.78 -12.46
C SER A 133 0.28 -17.35 -11.18
N GLY A 134 0.08 -16.73 -10.01
CA GLY A 134 0.71 -17.22 -8.77
C GLY A 134 2.22 -16.97 -8.69
N ILE A 135 2.77 -16.11 -9.55
CA ILE A 135 4.23 -16.01 -9.81
C ILE A 135 4.88 -14.83 -9.09
N TYR A 136 4.10 -13.91 -8.52
CA TYR A 136 4.65 -12.66 -8.00
C TYR A 136 4.74 -12.66 -6.47
N GLU A 137 5.78 -12.02 -5.93
CA GLU A 137 5.85 -11.71 -4.50
C GLU A 137 4.59 -10.91 -4.13
N GLY A 138 3.76 -11.47 -3.24
CA GLY A 138 2.53 -10.83 -2.81
C GLY A 138 2.80 -9.52 -2.06
N ASP A 139 1.77 -8.68 -1.94
CA ASP A 139 1.81 -7.37 -1.27
C ASP A 139 2.42 -7.43 0.15
N ALA A 140 2.36 -8.59 0.81
CA ALA A 140 3.03 -8.86 2.06
C ALA A 140 4.56 -8.60 2.02
N HIS A 141 5.26 -8.98 0.96
CA HIS A 141 6.70 -8.71 0.83
C HIS A 141 6.98 -7.26 0.41
N ALA A 142 6.25 -6.75 -0.56
CA ALA A 142 6.36 -5.35 -1.00
C ALA A 142 6.10 -4.36 0.16
N SER A 143 5.19 -4.71 1.07
CA SER A 143 4.87 -3.90 2.24
C SER A 143 6.02 -3.77 3.24
N GLU A 144 6.87 -4.79 3.40
CA GLU A 144 8.01 -4.74 4.33
C GLU A 144 9.03 -3.70 3.85
N ASN A 145 9.32 -3.68 2.54
CA ASN A 145 10.21 -2.68 1.95
C ASN A 145 9.60 -1.27 2.03
N PHE A 146 8.30 -1.14 1.72
CA PHE A 146 7.60 0.14 1.80
C PHE A 146 7.67 0.72 3.23
N PHE A 147 7.20 -0.02 4.23
CA PHE A 147 7.16 0.46 5.61
C PHE A 147 8.58 0.64 6.19
N GLY A 148 9.51 -0.25 5.86
CA GLY A 148 10.92 -0.14 6.24
C GLY A 148 11.59 1.13 5.71
N THR A 149 11.29 1.53 4.48
CA THR A 149 11.79 2.79 3.88
C THR A 149 11.36 4.03 4.70
N PHE A 150 10.21 3.97 5.35
CA PHE A 150 9.69 5.04 6.22
C PHE A 150 9.99 4.82 7.71
N GLY A 151 10.93 3.93 8.04
CA GLY A 151 11.42 3.73 9.41
C GLY A 151 10.50 2.92 10.32
N ILE A 152 9.51 2.21 9.76
CA ILE A 152 8.71 1.25 10.53
C ILE A 152 9.45 -0.09 10.56
N GLY A 153 9.83 -0.53 11.75
CA GLY A 153 10.54 -1.79 11.96
C GLY A 153 9.73 -3.03 11.58
N SER A 154 10.40 -4.07 11.09
CA SER A 154 9.77 -5.34 10.70
C SER A 154 9.14 -6.09 11.88
N ASP A 155 9.59 -5.82 13.11
CA ASP A 155 9.02 -6.33 14.36
C ASP A 155 7.57 -5.85 14.61
N ARG A 156 7.18 -4.73 14.01
CA ARG A 156 5.81 -4.21 14.03
C ARG A 156 4.93 -4.80 12.92
N LEU A 157 5.50 -5.48 11.93
CA LEU A 157 4.77 -6.00 10.78
C LEU A 157 4.36 -7.47 10.96
N ILE A 158 3.11 -7.77 10.66
CA ILE A 158 2.55 -9.12 10.57
C ILE A 158 2.05 -9.29 9.14
N ARG A 159 2.44 -10.39 8.50
CA ARG A 159 2.14 -10.65 7.09
C ARG A 159 1.21 -11.83 6.91
N GLU A 160 0.18 -11.64 6.10
CA GLU A 160 -0.72 -12.68 5.61
C GLU A 160 -0.61 -12.73 4.08
N GLY A 161 0.11 -13.73 3.57
CA GLY A 161 0.41 -13.89 2.13
C GLY A 161 -0.20 -15.13 1.47
N GLU A 162 -0.96 -15.93 2.21
CA GLU A 162 -1.46 -17.24 1.75
C GLU A 162 -2.86 -17.15 1.10
N SER A 163 -3.58 -16.06 1.33
CA SER A 163 -4.93 -15.85 0.83
C SER A 163 -4.99 -15.68 -0.69
N ARG A 164 -5.93 -16.37 -1.34
CA ARG A 164 -6.23 -16.23 -2.78
C ARG A 164 -7.60 -15.62 -3.05
N THR A 165 -8.44 -15.56 -2.02
CA THR A 165 -9.78 -14.95 -2.08
C THR A 165 -10.00 -14.01 -0.91
N THR A 166 -10.83 -12.99 -1.10
CA THR A 166 -11.17 -12.03 -0.03
C THR A 166 -11.79 -12.69 1.20
N PHE A 167 -12.43 -13.86 1.05
CA PHE A 167 -12.94 -14.62 2.20
C PHE A 167 -11.80 -15.27 3.00
N GLU A 168 -10.81 -15.85 2.32
CA GLU A 168 -9.60 -16.39 2.95
C GLU A 168 -8.80 -15.29 3.65
N ASN A 169 -8.66 -14.09 3.06
CA ASN A 169 -8.03 -12.94 3.71
C ASN A 169 -8.62 -12.70 5.11
N ALA A 170 -9.96 -12.61 5.22
CA ALA A 170 -10.62 -12.35 6.49
C ALA A 170 -10.39 -13.50 7.49
N ARG A 171 -10.47 -14.75 7.04
CA ARG A 171 -10.25 -15.92 7.90
C ARG A 171 -8.81 -16.00 8.41
N TYR A 172 -7.81 -15.85 7.54
CA TYR A 172 -6.40 -15.95 7.93
C TYR A 172 -5.96 -14.73 8.75
N THR A 173 -6.51 -13.55 8.46
CA THR A 173 -6.31 -12.36 9.31
C THR A 173 -6.80 -12.63 10.73
N ARG A 174 -8.00 -13.19 10.91
CA ARG A 174 -8.52 -13.56 12.24
C ARG A 174 -7.56 -14.48 12.99
N ASP A 175 -7.09 -15.53 12.33
CA ASP A 175 -6.22 -16.53 12.96
C ASP A 175 -4.88 -15.90 13.38
N LEU A 176 -4.34 -14.96 12.59
CA LEU A 176 -3.14 -14.20 12.93
C LEU A 176 -3.35 -13.20 14.07
N LEU A 177 -4.49 -12.51 14.10
CA LEU A 177 -4.84 -11.60 15.21
C LEU A 177 -4.93 -12.37 16.53
N ALA A 178 -5.65 -13.50 16.53
CA ALA A 178 -5.80 -14.37 17.70
C ALA A 178 -4.44 -14.88 18.19
N LYS A 179 -3.58 -15.35 17.27
CA LYS A 179 -2.22 -15.83 17.60
C LYS A 179 -1.34 -14.75 18.25
N ASN A 180 -1.57 -13.48 17.92
CA ASN A 180 -0.80 -12.35 18.46
C ASN A 180 -1.52 -11.62 19.60
N GLY A 181 -2.70 -12.08 20.05
CA GLY A 181 -3.48 -11.42 21.09
C GLY A 181 -3.90 -10.00 20.72
N LEU A 182 -4.13 -9.74 19.42
CA LEU A 182 -4.45 -8.41 18.91
C LEU A 182 -5.96 -8.23 18.79
N GLU A 183 -6.47 -7.21 19.46
CA GLU A 183 -7.87 -6.77 19.42
C GLU A 183 -7.93 -5.26 19.19
N ARG A 184 -9.12 -4.70 18.91
CA ARG A 184 -9.30 -3.25 18.65
C ARG A 184 -8.42 -2.76 17.49
N CYS A 185 -8.52 -3.44 16.35
CA CYS A 185 -7.80 -3.05 15.15
C CYS A 185 -8.57 -2.03 14.30
N ALA A 186 -7.86 -1.07 13.71
CA ALA A 186 -8.38 -0.32 12.58
C ALA A 186 -8.27 -1.16 11.29
N LEU A 187 -9.32 -1.16 10.46
CA LEU A 187 -9.32 -1.82 9.15
C LEU A 187 -9.21 -0.78 8.04
N VAL A 188 -8.06 -0.73 7.38
CA VAL A 188 -7.73 0.18 6.28
C VAL A 188 -7.94 -0.51 4.93
N THR A 189 -8.83 0.05 4.12
CA THR A 189 -9.04 -0.32 2.71
C THR A 189 -9.67 0.84 1.94
N SER A 190 -9.81 0.73 0.61
CA SER A 190 -10.51 1.74 -0.17
C SER A 190 -11.96 1.88 0.29
N ALA A 191 -12.48 3.10 0.29
CA ALA A 191 -13.79 3.44 0.85
C ALA A 191 -14.90 2.62 0.18
N TYR A 192 -14.86 2.46 -1.14
CA TYR A 192 -15.81 1.64 -1.89
C TYR A 192 -15.69 0.12 -1.63
N HIS A 193 -14.56 -0.35 -1.08
CA HIS A 193 -14.38 -1.73 -0.63
C HIS A 193 -14.73 -1.94 0.85
N MET A 194 -14.91 -0.86 1.63
CA MET A 194 -15.18 -0.96 3.06
C MET A 194 -16.43 -1.79 3.38
N PRO A 195 -17.59 -1.62 2.68
CA PRO A 195 -18.78 -2.41 3.00
C PRO A 195 -18.59 -3.92 2.86
N ARG A 196 -17.89 -4.35 1.81
CA ARG A 196 -17.57 -5.76 1.59
C ARG A 196 -16.64 -6.28 2.69
N SER A 197 -15.62 -5.50 3.01
CA SER A 197 -14.59 -5.89 3.97
C SER A 197 -15.18 -6.03 5.38
N ILE A 198 -15.96 -5.05 5.84
CA ILE A 198 -16.66 -5.13 7.11
C ILE A 198 -17.64 -6.32 7.15
N GLY A 199 -18.37 -6.57 6.06
CA GLY A 199 -19.25 -7.74 5.98
C GLY A 199 -18.52 -9.06 6.17
N LEU A 200 -17.36 -9.23 5.52
CA LEU A 200 -16.54 -10.44 5.65
C LEU A 200 -15.88 -10.57 7.02
N PHE A 201 -15.42 -9.47 7.62
CA PHE A 201 -14.81 -9.47 8.95
C PHE A 201 -15.84 -9.85 10.02
N ARG A 202 -17.03 -9.23 9.97
CA ARG A 202 -18.15 -9.57 10.86
C ARG A 202 -18.60 -11.01 10.71
N ALA A 203 -18.69 -11.51 9.47
CA ALA A 203 -19.04 -12.91 9.22
C ALA A 203 -18.00 -13.91 9.79
N ASN A 204 -16.77 -13.47 10.01
CA ASN A 204 -15.71 -14.24 10.67
C ASN A 204 -15.61 -13.95 12.19
N GLY A 205 -16.57 -13.24 12.77
CA GLY A 205 -16.62 -12.93 14.20
C GLY A 205 -15.61 -11.87 14.65
N MET A 206 -15.07 -11.07 13.72
CA MET A 206 -14.14 -10.00 14.05
C MET A 206 -14.86 -8.66 14.13
N GLU A 207 -14.60 -7.93 15.21
CA GLU A 207 -14.96 -6.52 15.35
C GLU A 207 -13.74 -5.65 15.09
N VAL A 208 -13.86 -4.74 14.13
CA VAL A 208 -12.79 -3.83 13.68
C VAL A 208 -13.34 -2.44 13.47
N THR A 209 -12.52 -1.43 13.73
CA THR A 209 -12.85 -0.04 13.49
C THR A 209 -12.68 0.27 11.99
N PRO A 210 -13.74 0.58 11.24
CA PRO A 210 -13.61 0.89 9.82
C PRO A 210 -12.75 2.14 9.61
N TRP A 211 -11.76 2.04 8.72
CA TRP A 211 -10.87 3.14 8.37
C TRP A 211 -10.79 3.34 6.84
N PRO A 212 -11.87 3.85 6.22
CA PRO A 212 -11.95 3.99 4.77
C PRO A 212 -10.94 5.03 4.25
N THR A 213 -10.23 4.71 3.19
CA THR A 213 -9.34 5.65 2.48
C THR A 213 -9.53 5.55 0.97
N ASP A 214 -8.69 6.18 0.15
CA ASP A 214 -8.78 6.06 -1.31
C ASP A 214 -10.20 6.38 -1.84
N TYR A 215 -10.74 7.54 -1.44
CA TYR A 215 -12.06 8.01 -1.90
C TYR A 215 -11.99 8.45 -3.36
N ARG A 216 -12.94 7.99 -4.17
CA ARG A 216 -13.05 8.30 -5.60
C ARG A 216 -14.08 9.38 -5.88
N THR A 217 -14.90 9.70 -4.89
CA THR A 217 -15.93 10.71 -4.99
C THR A 217 -15.72 11.82 -3.97
N SER A 218 -16.34 12.98 -4.21
CA SER A 218 -16.26 14.12 -3.30
C SER A 218 -17.27 14.05 -2.15
N GLY A 219 -18.09 12.98 -2.06
CA GLY A 219 -19.23 12.90 -1.15
C GLY A 219 -20.41 13.81 -1.52
N LYS A 220 -20.35 14.52 -2.66
CA LYS A 220 -21.39 15.48 -3.11
C LYS A 220 -21.82 15.29 -4.57
N VAL A 221 -21.68 14.07 -5.09
CA VAL A 221 -22.08 13.70 -6.45
C VAL A 221 -23.61 13.70 -6.56
N ARG A 222 -24.12 14.23 -7.67
CA ARG A 222 -25.55 14.19 -8.03
C ARG A 222 -25.71 13.49 -9.37
N LEU A 223 -26.83 12.80 -9.56
CA LEU A 223 -27.20 12.23 -10.86
C LEU A 223 -27.38 13.35 -11.88
N GLY A 224 -26.77 13.18 -13.04
CA GLY A 224 -26.83 14.13 -14.14
C GLY A 224 -25.95 13.69 -15.31
N PHE A 225 -25.97 14.48 -16.37
CA PHE A 225 -25.08 14.28 -17.51
C PHE A 225 -23.67 14.79 -17.22
N ASP A 226 -22.67 14.06 -17.69
CA ASP A 226 -21.27 14.46 -17.65
C ASP A 226 -20.67 14.37 -19.04
N PHE A 227 -20.43 15.54 -19.63
CA PHE A 227 -19.77 15.68 -20.94
C PHE A 227 -18.32 16.15 -20.80
N THR A 228 -17.81 16.30 -19.57
CA THR A 228 -16.59 17.07 -19.32
C THR A 228 -15.31 16.24 -19.19
N SER A 229 -15.39 14.92 -19.00
CA SER A 229 -14.31 13.94 -19.22
C SER A 229 -14.79 12.55 -18.75
N PRO A 230 -14.75 11.49 -19.57
CA PRO A 230 -15.25 10.16 -19.18
C PRO A 230 -14.48 9.46 -18.03
N ARG A 231 -13.42 10.06 -17.48
CA ARG A 231 -12.52 9.42 -16.49
C ARG A 231 -11.93 10.32 -15.40
N SER A 232 -12.19 11.64 -15.39
CA SER A 232 -11.62 12.48 -14.33
C SER A 232 -12.61 12.70 -13.19
N THR A 233 -12.05 12.64 -11.99
CA THR A 233 -12.67 12.99 -10.70
C THR A 233 -13.43 14.32 -10.77
N PRO A 234 -14.49 14.50 -9.94
CA PRO A 234 -15.38 15.65 -10.02
C PRO A 234 -14.61 16.98 -10.04
N ASN A 235 -14.86 17.72 -11.12
CA ASN A 235 -14.37 19.05 -11.45
C ASN A 235 -14.11 19.94 -10.22
N TRP A 236 -12.83 20.20 -9.89
CA TRP A 236 -12.39 21.19 -8.89
C TRP A 236 -12.74 22.65 -9.26
N ARG A 237 -13.40 22.89 -10.39
CA ARG A 237 -13.88 24.20 -10.84
C ARG A 237 -15.25 24.57 -10.27
N ARG A 238 -15.43 24.47 -8.95
CA ARG A 238 -16.41 25.30 -8.26
C ARG A 238 -15.63 26.25 -7.36
N ARG A 239 -15.55 27.52 -7.78
CA ARG A 239 -15.03 28.61 -6.94
C ARG A 239 -15.71 28.52 -5.57
N PRO A 240 -14.98 28.57 -4.44
CA PRO A 240 -15.62 28.78 -3.16
C PRO A 240 -16.45 30.08 -3.23
N PRO A 241 -17.59 30.16 -2.54
CA PRO A 241 -18.30 31.43 -2.43
C PRO A 241 -17.32 32.47 -1.88
N ARG A 242 -17.25 33.63 -2.55
CA ARG A 242 -16.45 34.77 -2.08
C ARG A 242 -16.91 35.13 -0.66
N SER A 243 -16.18 34.69 0.35
CA SER A 243 -16.22 35.34 1.66
C SER A 243 -15.67 36.76 1.46
N GLY A 244 -16.46 37.77 1.81
CA GLY A 244 -16.08 39.17 1.74
C GLY A 244 -14.81 39.49 2.55
N PRO A 245 -14.23 40.69 2.37
CA PRO A 245 -12.94 41.03 2.95
C PRO A 245 -13.06 41.14 4.48
N GLY A 246 -12.74 40.05 5.17
CA GLY A 246 -12.41 40.02 6.58
C GLY A 246 -10.91 40.25 6.74
N SER A 247 -10.57 41.39 7.33
CA SER A 247 -9.24 41.82 7.75
C SER A 247 -8.42 40.71 8.44
N LEU A 248 -7.28 40.34 7.87
CA LEU A 248 -6.23 39.58 8.54
C LEU A 248 -5.36 40.54 9.38
N PRO A 249 -5.07 40.26 10.66
CA PRO A 249 -4.09 41.03 11.41
C PRO A 249 -2.67 40.63 10.98
N ILE A 250 -1.87 41.64 10.62
CA ILE A 250 -0.43 41.53 10.38
C ILE A 250 0.26 41.35 11.74
N ILE A 251 0.80 40.17 12.01
CA ILE A 251 1.76 39.98 13.11
C ILE A 251 3.11 40.52 12.64
N SER A 252 3.42 41.75 13.04
CA SER A 252 4.74 42.36 12.89
C SER A 252 5.65 41.90 14.04
N SER A 253 6.52 40.92 13.80
CA SER A 253 7.62 40.59 14.70
C SER A 253 8.85 41.45 14.36
N ALA A 254 8.87 42.68 14.85
CA ALA A 254 10.07 43.51 14.87
C ALA A 254 11.01 43.05 16.01
N GLY A 255 11.77 41.99 15.77
CA GLY A 255 12.80 41.47 16.68
C GLY A 255 14.20 41.96 16.30
N ARG A 256 14.68 42.99 17.01
CA ARG A 256 16.02 43.59 16.85
C ARG A 256 17.13 42.56 17.05
N ARG A 257 18.07 42.48 16.10
CA ARG A 257 19.38 41.86 16.30
C ARG A 257 20.20 42.77 17.23
N ARG A 258 20.53 42.28 18.44
CA ARG A 258 21.62 42.85 19.25
C ARG A 258 22.72 41.81 19.38
N CYS A 259 23.89 42.17 18.90
CA CYS A 259 25.17 41.57 19.29
C CYS A 259 25.38 41.83 20.79
N CYS A 260 25.65 40.78 21.56
CA CYS A 260 26.29 40.90 22.86
C CYS A 260 27.53 40.00 22.90
N ARG A 261 28.63 40.65 23.26
CA ARG A 261 29.99 40.16 23.41
C ARG A 261 30.17 39.75 24.88
N GLY A 262 30.80 38.61 25.12
CA GLY A 262 31.60 38.30 26.31
C GLY A 262 30.86 37.91 27.60
N SER A 263 31.07 36.67 28.07
CA SER A 263 31.93 36.31 29.22
C SER A 263 31.61 34.90 29.72
N LEU A 264 32.66 34.08 29.86
CA LEU A 264 32.66 32.71 30.40
C LEU A 264 32.37 32.69 31.91
N PRO A 265 32.03 31.52 32.49
CA PRO A 265 33.11 30.75 33.11
C PRO A 265 33.12 29.25 32.79
N HIS A 266 34.32 28.70 32.95
CA HIS A 266 34.79 27.32 32.77
C HIS A 266 34.05 26.27 33.63
N VAL A 267 33.83 25.07 33.06
CA VAL A 267 34.20 23.78 33.68
C VAL A 267 34.55 22.73 32.59
N PHE A 268 35.81 22.30 32.62
CA PHE A 268 36.44 21.05 32.15
C PHE A 268 35.69 20.11 31.17
N PHE A 269 36.26 19.91 29.96
CA PHE A 269 36.41 18.57 29.38
C PHE A 269 37.65 18.48 28.48
N ASN A 270 38.13 17.24 28.35
CA ASN A 270 39.50 16.83 28.13
C ASN A 270 40.05 17.09 26.70
N ARG A 271 41.38 17.22 26.67
CA ARG A 271 42.24 17.70 25.58
C ARG A 271 42.62 16.56 24.63
N LEU A 272 42.32 16.65 23.34
CA LEU A 272 43.15 16.05 22.28
C LEU A 272 43.24 17.03 21.10
N ARG A 273 44.49 17.31 20.76
CA ARG A 273 45.00 18.42 19.95
C ARG A 273 45.20 17.94 18.50
N LEU A 274 44.65 18.66 17.54
CA LEU A 274 45.12 18.69 16.15
C LEU A 274 45.47 20.16 15.85
N GLU A 275 46.74 20.41 15.55
CA GLU A 275 47.27 21.72 15.17
C GLU A 275 47.06 21.94 13.67
N GLU A 276 46.31 22.99 13.31
CA GLU A 276 46.38 23.64 12.00
C GLU A 276 46.98 25.03 12.20
N THR A 277 48.06 25.31 11.47
CA THR A 277 48.66 26.63 11.33
C THR A 277 47.88 27.44 10.29
N CYS A 278 47.45 28.63 10.70
CA CYS A 278 46.78 29.63 9.87
C CYS A 278 47.82 30.62 9.32
N SER A 279 47.78 30.93 8.03
CA SER A 279 48.35 32.17 7.48
C SER A 279 47.41 32.73 6.43
N GLN A 280 46.89 33.92 6.71
CA GLN A 280 46.10 34.75 5.81
C GLN A 280 46.97 35.41 4.73
N ALA A 281 46.42 35.59 3.52
CA ALA A 281 46.64 36.77 2.68
C ALA A 281 45.60 36.82 1.54
N GLU A 282 44.70 37.81 1.64
CA GLU A 282 44.15 38.71 0.61
C GLU A 282 43.62 38.18 -0.76
N GLN A 283 42.37 38.54 -1.08
CA GLN A 283 41.71 38.39 -2.39
C GLN A 283 42.19 39.46 -3.41
N PRO A 284 41.91 39.33 -4.73
CA PRO A 284 40.62 39.78 -5.27
C PRO A 284 40.00 38.93 -6.40
N CYS A 285 38.68 39.08 -6.56
CA CYS A 285 37.84 38.56 -7.63
C CYS A 285 38.35 38.85 -9.05
N ARG A 286 38.19 37.90 -9.98
CA ARG A 286 37.86 38.20 -11.39
C ARG A 286 37.07 37.07 -12.05
N SER A 287 36.06 37.51 -12.78
CA SER A 287 35.18 36.78 -13.69
C SER A 287 35.88 36.44 -15.01
N SER A 288 35.51 35.32 -15.63
CA SER A 288 35.16 35.29 -17.06
C SER A 288 34.62 33.92 -17.49
N ASN A 289 33.59 34.01 -18.32
CA ASN A 289 32.96 32.93 -19.06
C ASN A 289 33.86 32.38 -20.17
N SER A 290 33.41 31.23 -20.68
CA SER A 290 33.35 30.82 -22.09
C SER A 290 34.41 29.86 -22.64
N SER A 291 33.89 28.68 -22.98
CA SER A 291 34.09 27.94 -24.24
C SER A 291 35.49 27.56 -24.68
N THR A 292 35.72 26.26 -24.88
CA THR A 292 35.91 25.72 -26.23
C THR A 292 35.92 24.18 -26.24
N MET A 293 35.26 23.67 -27.28
CA MET A 293 35.12 22.26 -27.67
C MET A 293 36.14 21.99 -28.79
N ARG A 294 36.90 20.88 -28.73
CA ARG A 294 37.42 20.00 -29.83
C ARG A 294 38.71 19.29 -29.40
N ALA A 295 38.68 17.96 -29.33
CA ALA A 295 39.26 16.99 -30.29
C ALA A 295 40.75 16.71 -29.99
N SER A 296 41.35 15.54 -30.19
CA SER A 296 40.97 14.14 -30.43
C SER A 296 42.30 13.34 -30.38
N GLN A 297 42.22 12.02 -30.12
CA GLN A 297 43.25 10.98 -30.36
C GLN A 297 44.48 10.91 -29.43
N SER A 298 44.63 9.78 -28.72
CA SER A 298 45.56 8.73 -29.17
C SER A 298 45.37 7.42 -28.40
N LEU A 299 45.63 6.32 -29.10
CA LEU A 299 45.43 4.93 -28.70
C LEU A 299 46.37 4.50 -27.57
N ARG A 300 45.93 3.55 -26.73
CA ARG A 300 46.76 2.39 -26.32
C ARG A 300 45.89 1.14 -26.08
N ARG A 301 46.35 0.04 -26.68
CA ARG A 301 45.77 -1.31 -26.73
C ARG A 301 46.17 -2.16 -25.51
N ARG A 302 45.44 -3.29 -25.37
CA ARG A 302 45.73 -4.61 -24.74
C ARG A 302 44.93 -4.85 -23.44
N ALA A 303 44.36 -6.02 -23.17
CA ALA A 303 44.14 -7.26 -23.91
C ALA A 303 43.04 -8.06 -23.16
N ARG A 304 42.21 -8.83 -23.88
CA ARG A 304 41.28 -9.83 -23.30
C ARG A 304 41.96 -11.20 -23.29
N CYS A 305 41.73 -11.98 -22.23
CA CYS A 305 41.87 -13.44 -22.24
C CYS A 305 40.61 -14.09 -21.66
N ARG A 306 40.19 -15.19 -22.31
CA ARG A 306 39.00 -16.04 -22.05
C ARG A 306 39.32 -17.18 -21.04
N PRO A 307 38.29 -17.85 -20.47
CA PRO A 307 38.45 -18.91 -19.46
C PRO A 307 38.58 -20.33 -20.09
N PRO A 308 39.00 -21.36 -19.33
CA PRO A 308 38.96 -22.75 -19.79
C PRO A 308 37.69 -23.50 -19.34
N ALA A 309 37.39 -24.56 -20.08
CA ALA A 309 36.24 -25.45 -19.95
C ALA A 309 36.62 -26.81 -19.33
N SER A 310 35.65 -27.40 -18.62
CA SER A 310 35.30 -28.82 -18.42
C SER A 310 36.38 -29.93 -18.36
N SER A 311 36.32 -30.77 -17.32
CA SER A 311 36.09 -32.23 -17.44
C SER A 311 35.94 -32.92 -16.06
N SER A 312 35.25 -34.05 -16.09
CA SER A 312 34.73 -34.91 -15.03
C SER A 312 35.74 -35.84 -14.35
N THR A 313 35.52 -36.23 -13.08
CA THR A 313 35.73 -37.61 -12.57
C THR A 313 35.15 -37.82 -11.17
N SER A 314 34.75 -39.07 -10.89
CA SER A 314 34.07 -39.55 -9.69
C SER A 314 34.99 -39.84 -8.50
N SER A 315 34.35 -39.96 -7.32
CA SER A 315 34.75 -40.75 -6.14
C SER A 315 35.80 -40.18 -5.18
N ALA A 316 35.37 -39.81 -3.96
CA ALA A 316 35.74 -40.51 -2.72
C ALA A 316 35.18 -39.80 -1.47
N ILE A 317 34.81 -40.64 -0.51
CA ILE A 317 34.18 -40.39 0.78
C ILE A 317 35.15 -39.74 1.78
N CYS A 318 34.68 -38.81 2.63
CA CYS A 318 35.13 -38.70 4.02
C CYS A 318 34.08 -37.99 4.89
N PHE A 319 33.56 -38.74 5.88
CA PHE A 319 32.64 -38.31 6.93
C PHE A 319 33.40 -37.58 8.06
N SER A 320 32.81 -36.53 8.63
CA SER A 320 32.95 -36.20 10.05
C SER A 320 31.75 -35.40 10.56
N LEU A 321 30.91 -36.08 11.34
CA LEU A 321 29.82 -35.52 12.15
C LEU A 321 30.37 -35.02 13.50
N PRO A 322 29.83 -33.92 14.08
CA PRO A 322 29.88 -33.70 15.51
C PRO A 322 28.68 -34.37 16.22
N ARG A 323 28.98 -34.97 17.37
CA ARG A 323 28.11 -35.77 18.25
C ARG A 323 26.92 -34.99 18.86
N PRO A 324 25.82 -35.68 19.23
CA PRO A 324 24.73 -35.11 20.03
C PRO A 324 25.02 -35.12 21.53
N VAL A 325 24.51 -34.12 22.24
CA VAL A 325 24.54 -33.99 23.71
C VAL A 325 23.46 -34.88 24.33
N LEU A 326 23.86 -35.67 25.34
CA LEU A 326 23.01 -36.57 26.11
C LEU A 326 22.02 -35.83 27.02
N ALA A 327 20.84 -36.45 27.17
CA ALA A 327 19.80 -36.11 28.13
C ALA A 327 20.17 -36.53 29.57
N ALA A 328 19.62 -35.81 30.56
CA ALA A 328 19.44 -36.27 31.93
C ALA A 328 17.98 -36.06 32.35
N ALA A 329 17.32 -37.14 32.74
CA ALA A 329 16.01 -37.17 33.38
C ALA A 329 16.19 -37.43 34.89
N PRO A 330 15.21 -37.07 35.73
CA PRO A 330 15.01 -37.75 37.00
C PRO A 330 13.67 -38.50 37.05
N SER A 331 13.73 -39.58 37.82
CA SER A 331 12.76 -40.63 38.11
C SER A 331 11.51 -40.19 38.86
N ALA A 332 10.43 -40.93 38.62
CA ALA A 332 9.14 -40.87 39.32
C ALA A 332 9.17 -41.59 40.69
N THR A 333 8.35 -41.13 41.65
CA THR A 333 7.53 -42.00 42.51
C THR A 333 6.45 -41.26 43.32
N SER A 334 5.27 -41.91 43.39
CA SER A 334 4.21 -41.87 44.43
C SER A 334 3.13 -40.77 44.43
N PHE A 335 1.97 -41.13 43.87
CA PHE A 335 0.66 -41.30 44.53
C PHE A 335 0.35 -40.47 45.81
N SER A 336 -0.61 -39.54 45.74
CA SER A 336 -1.76 -39.53 46.65
C SER A 336 -2.91 -38.68 46.09
N ALA A 337 -4.11 -39.28 46.03
CA ALA A 337 -5.35 -38.64 45.69
C ALA A 337 -5.98 -38.04 46.95
N ARG A 338 -6.42 -36.77 46.90
CA ARG A 338 -7.52 -36.28 47.75
C ARG A 338 -8.47 -35.39 46.95
N ARG A 339 -9.69 -35.90 46.81
CA ARG A 339 -10.92 -35.17 46.50
C ARG A 339 -11.21 -34.17 47.63
N ARG A 340 -11.70 -32.98 47.29
CA ARG A 340 -12.68 -32.24 48.12
C ARG A 340 -13.74 -31.61 47.23
N CYS A 341 -14.97 -31.75 47.68
CA CYS A 341 -16.21 -31.31 47.05
C CYS A 341 -16.56 -29.85 47.41
N SER A 342 -17.39 -29.27 46.53
CA SER A 342 -18.60 -28.46 46.77
C SER A 342 -18.55 -27.12 47.50
N GLY A 343 -19.20 -26.12 46.89
CA GLY A 343 -19.92 -25.08 47.61
C GLY A 343 -20.27 -23.83 46.81
N TRP A 344 -21.50 -23.84 46.24
CA TRP A 344 -22.35 -22.71 45.78
C TRP A 344 -22.03 -21.99 44.48
#